data_AF-A0A927VZI9-F1
#
_entry.id   AF-A0A927VZI9-F1
#
_cell.length_a   1.000
_cell.length_b   1.000
_cell.length_c   1.000
_cell.angle_alpha   90.00
_cell.angle_beta   90.00
_cell.angle_gamma   90.00
#
_symmetry.space_group_name_H-M   'P 1'
#
loop_
_entity.id
_entity.type
_entity.pdbx_description
1 polymer ?
#
loop_
_entity_poly.entity_id
_entity_poly.type
_entity_poly.pdbx_seq_one_letter_code
_entity_poly.pdbx_strand_id
1 'polypeptide(L)'
;MKKFLNSRIMMLVLVVAMVFAMSATAFADTGTVAVNVQFTEDGDPIWGTDPAMSVMVDTDLTQLDKDYFTLAQFNDSLINPLGTKASVMDAIIKAANIKSKAVTTGVDLAPTYGEPGAYISVIDDKDTNNSYSEYQDANGQWWGRSVGEGWSAYITPAGGAEAPAYVYLSRIQLQTGDTIRFDHASYDYTWEIDGPSTK
;
A
#
# COMPACT_ATOMS: atom_id res chain seq x y z
N MET A 1 -26.15 -20.40 -61.44
CA MET A 1 -26.04 -19.67 -60.16
C MET A 1 -25.29 -20.54 -59.14
N LYS A 2 -23.96 -20.37 -58.99
CA LYS A 2 -23.13 -21.13 -58.02
C LYS A 2 -21.93 -20.31 -57.48
N LYS A 3 -21.99 -18.96 -57.50
CA LYS A 3 -20.87 -18.10 -57.08
C LYS A 3 -21.06 -17.36 -55.74
N PHE A 4 -22.26 -17.39 -55.14
CA PHE A 4 -22.54 -16.62 -53.92
C PHE A 4 -22.40 -17.40 -52.60
N LEU A 5 -22.33 -18.73 -52.63
CA LEU A 5 -22.23 -19.53 -51.40
C LEU A 5 -20.80 -19.58 -50.83
N ASN A 6 -19.77 -19.53 -51.69
CA ASN A 6 -18.36 -19.64 -51.27
C ASN A 6 -17.84 -18.37 -50.55
N SER A 7 -18.38 -17.19 -50.86
CA SER A 7 -17.90 -15.94 -50.25
C SER A 7 -18.34 -15.78 -48.79
N ARG A 8 -19.52 -16.29 -48.41
CA ARG A 8 -20.04 -16.16 -47.04
C ARG A 8 -19.39 -17.16 -46.07
N ILE A 9 -19.06 -18.36 -46.55
CA ILE A 9 -18.36 -19.38 -45.75
C ILE A 9 -16.91 -18.96 -45.50
N MET A 10 -16.23 -18.39 -46.50
CA MET A 10 -14.84 -17.94 -46.34
C MET A 10 -14.73 -16.76 -45.36
N MET A 11 -15.70 -15.85 -45.37
CA MET A 11 -15.76 -14.72 -44.42
C MET A 11 -16.02 -15.18 -42.98
N LEU A 12 -16.88 -16.19 -42.80
CA LEU A 12 -17.14 -16.79 -41.48
C LEU A 12 -15.89 -17.46 -40.91
N VAL A 13 -15.13 -18.19 -41.75
CA VAL A 13 -13.86 -18.83 -41.35
C VAL A 13 -12.80 -17.79 -40.98
N LEU A 14 -12.74 -16.67 -41.69
CA LEU A 14 -11.79 -15.58 -41.42
C LEU A 14 -12.12 -14.84 -40.11
N VAL A 15 -13.41 -14.60 -39.84
CA VAL A 15 -13.86 -13.99 -38.57
C VAL A 15 -13.60 -14.94 -37.39
N VAL A 16 -13.85 -16.25 -37.55
CA VAL A 16 -13.55 -17.24 -36.50
C VAL A 16 -12.04 -17.33 -36.27
N ALA A 17 -11.20 -17.31 -37.31
CA ALA A 17 -9.74 -17.29 -37.16
C ALA A 17 -9.22 -16.02 -36.47
N MET A 18 -9.84 -14.85 -36.72
CA MET A 18 -9.51 -13.61 -36.01
C MET A 18 -9.94 -13.63 -34.54
N VAL A 19 -11.07 -14.27 -34.20
CA VAL A 19 -11.53 -14.42 -32.80
C VAL A 19 -10.62 -15.38 -32.02
N PHE A 20 -10.06 -16.41 -32.65
CA PHE A 20 -9.07 -17.28 -32.02
C PHE A 20 -7.63 -16.69 -32.00
N ALA A 21 -7.32 -15.71 -32.85
CA ALA A 21 -6.04 -14.98 -32.85
C ALA A 21 -5.98 -13.87 -31.78
N MET A 22 -7.13 -13.42 -31.26
CA MET A 22 -7.20 -12.73 -29.95
C MET A 22 -7.21 -13.75 -28.81
N SER A 23 -6.42 -14.82 -28.94
CA SER A 23 -6.05 -15.66 -27.83
C SER A 23 -5.40 -14.74 -26.81
N ALA A 24 -6.14 -14.50 -25.72
CA ALA A 24 -5.65 -13.83 -24.55
C ALA A 24 -4.22 -14.33 -24.28
N THR A 25 -3.26 -13.43 -24.31
CA THR A 25 -2.03 -13.63 -23.56
C THR A 25 -2.45 -13.66 -22.10
N ALA A 26 -2.89 -14.83 -21.64
CA ALA A 26 -2.90 -15.15 -20.23
C ALA A 26 -1.44 -15.13 -19.82
N PHE A 27 -0.99 -13.97 -19.32
CA PHE A 27 0.24 -13.93 -18.55
C PHE A 27 0.07 -14.99 -17.47
N ALA A 28 0.91 -16.02 -17.51
CA ALA A 28 0.95 -17.01 -16.46
C ALA A 28 1.09 -16.25 -15.14
N ASP A 29 0.15 -16.46 -14.23
CA ASP A 29 0.18 -15.85 -12.91
C ASP A 29 1.50 -16.30 -12.25
N THR A 30 2.45 -15.38 -12.11
CA THR A 30 3.81 -15.69 -11.66
C THR A 30 3.89 -15.94 -10.16
N GLY A 31 2.73 -16.08 -9.48
CA GLY A 31 2.62 -16.19 -8.03
C GLY A 31 3.19 -14.98 -7.28
N THR A 32 3.41 -13.87 -8.00
CA THR A 32 4.12 -12.69 -7.52
C THR A 32 3.50 -11.42 -8.10
N VAL A 33 3.46 -10.37 -7.29
CA VAL A 33 3.08 -9.01 -7.65
C VAL A 33 4.35 -8.17 -7.79
N ALA A 34 4.57 -7.59 -8.97
CA ALA A 34 5.70 -6.71 -9.23
C ALA A 34 5.29 -5.25 -8.97
N VAL A 35 5.96 -4.58 -8.04
CA VAL A 35 5.71 -3.17 -7.69
C VAL A 35 7.02 -2.39 -7.66
N ASN A 36 6.95 -1.07 -7.68
CA ASN A 36 8.11 -0.21 -7.48
C ASN A 36 8.00 0.50 -6.12
N VAL A 37 9.09 0.56 -5.36
CA VAL A 37 9.13 1.22 -4.06
C VAL A 37 10.24 2.28 -4.06
N GLN A 38 9.93 3.48 -3.58
CA GLN A 38 10.88 4.56 -3.34
C GLN A 38 10.75 5.00 -1.88
N PHE A 39 11.89 5.14 -1.22
CA PHE A 39 11.96 5.75 0.12
C PHE A 39 12.36 7.20 -0.05
N THR A 40 11.66 8.10 0.64
CA THR A 40 11.96 9.54 0.65
C THR A 40 12.02 10.09 2.07
N GLU A 41 12.67 11.23 2.22
CA GLU A 41 12.66 12.09 3.40
C GLU A 41 12.29 13.51 2.97
N ASP A 42 11.19 14.05 3.50
CA ASP A 42 10.61 15.32 3.05
C ASP A 42 10.46 15.41 1.51
N GLY A 43 10.14 14.28 0.86
CA GLY A 43 10.01 14.15 -0.60
C GLY A 43 11.31 13.89 -1.36
N ASP A 44 12.48 14.00 -0.73
CA ASP A 44 13.77 13.74 -1.37
C ASP A 44 14.16 12.26 -1.28
N PRO A 45 14.60 11.59 -2.37
CA PRO A 45 14.98 10.19 -2.33
C PRO A 45 16.12 9.85 -1.38
N ILE A 46 15.90 8.81 -0.57
CA ILE A 46 16.90 8.27 0.35
C ILE A 46 17.32 6.84 -0.04
N TRP A 47 18.45 6.40 0.51
CA TRP A 47 18.98 5.04 0.38
C TRP A 47 19.16 4.54 -1.08
N GLY A 48 19.38 5.47 -2.01
CA GLY A 48 19.57 5.18 -3.43
C GLY A 48 18.37 4.49 -4.05
N THR A 49 17.16 4.99 -3.77
CA THR A 49 15.90 4.50 -4.33
C THR A 49 15.35 5.43 -5.42
N ASP A 50 16.26 6.16 -6.08
CA ASP A 50 15.98 6.89 -7.32
C ASP A 50 16.81 6.30 -8.48
N PRO A 51 16.17 5.72 -9.51
CA PRO A 51 14.72 5.53 -9.65
C PRO A 51 14.15 4.54 -8.63
N ALA A 52 12.82 4.56 -8.45
CA ALA A 52 12.11 3.61 -7.60
C ALA A 52 12.54 2.17 -7.92
N MET A 53 12.78 1.37 -6.88
CA MET A 53 13.31 0.02 -7.02
C MET A 53 12.19 -0.99 -7.25
N SER A 54 12.39 -1.92 -8.17
CA SER A 54 11.46 -3.01 -8.43
C SER A 54 11.50 -4.05 -7.30
N VAL A 55 10.34 -4.43 -6.80
CA VAL A 55 10.13 -5.40 -5.72
C VAL A 55 9.11 -6.43 -6.19
N MET A 56 9.47 -7.70 -6.08
CA MET A 56 8.57 -8.83 -6.34
C MET A 56 8.05 -9.34 -5.00
N VAL A 57 6.75 -9.30 -4.75
CA VAL A 57 6.11 -9.82 -3.52
C VAL A 57 5.27 -11.02 -3.88
N ASP A 58 5.34 -12.11 -3.10
CA ASP A 58 4.54 -13.31 -3.39
C ASP A 58 3.04 -13.01 -3.19
N THR A 59 2.18 -13.55 -4.06
CA THR A 59 0.73 -13.32 -4.00
C THR A 59 0.06 -14.03 -2.83
N ASP A 60 0.64 -15.16 -2.40
CA ASP A 60 0.18 -16.01 -1.32
C ASP A 60 1.23 -16.07 -0.20
N LEU A 61 1.02 -15.26 0.82
CA LEU A 61 1.87 -15.10 1.99
C LEU A 61 1.38 -15.96 3.15
N THR A 62 2.33 -16.50 3.90
CA THR A 62 2.10 -17.20 5.16
C THR A 62 2.26 -16.25 6.35
N GLN A 63 1.98 -16.73 7.57
CA GLN A 63 2.25 -15.94 8.78
C GLN A 63 3.74 -15.62 8.95
N LEU A 64 4.65 -16.47 8.46
CA LEU A 64 6.09 -16.20 8.54
C LEU A 64 6.51 -15.04 7.64
N ASP A 65 5.82 -14.85 6.52
CA ASP A 65 6.06 -13.72 5.62
C ASP A 65 5.49 -12.40 6.16
N LYS A 66 4.43 -12.50 6.98
CA LYS A 66 3.79 -11.40 7.71
C LYS A 66 4.13 -11.44 9.20
N ASP A 67 5.42 -11.45 9.50
CA ASP A 67 5.96 -11.59 10.86
C ASP A 67 5.54 -10.47 11.83
N TYR A 68 5.08 -9.33 11.29
CA TYR A 68 4.46 -8.23 12.02
C TYR A 68 3.07 -8.58 12.61
N PHE A 69 2.48 -9.71 12.23
CA PHE A 69 1.28 -10.27 12.88
C PHE A 69 1.63 -11.49 13.72
N THR A 70 1.08 -11.54 14.93
CA THR A 70 0.93 -12.80 15.68
C THR A 70 0.00 -13.77 14.93
N LEU A 71 0.06 -15.06 15.25
CA LEU A 71 -0.83 -16.07 14.63
C LEU A 71 -2.32 -15.73 14.79
N ALA A 72 -2.73 -15.17 15.93
CA ALA A 72 -4.12 -14.77 16.15
C ALA A 72 -4.50 -13.59 15.23
N GLN A 73 -3.67 -12.55 15.18
CA GLN A 73 -3.89 -11.38 14.33
C GLN A 73 -3.87 -11.72 12.84
N PHE A 74 -2.99 -12.64 12.42
CA PHE A 74 -2.90 -13.09 11.03
C PHE A 74 -4.21 -13.74 10.55
N ASN A 75 -4.90 -14.47 11.43
CA ASN A 75 -6.15 -15.18 11.14
C ASN A 75 -7.41 -14.34 11.46
N ASP A 76 -7.25 -13.13 11.99
CA ASP A 76 -8.35 -12.25 12.33
C ASP A 76 -8.72 -11.38 11.12
N SER A 77 -9.94 -11.52 10.61
CA SER A 77 -10.41 -10.80 9.42
C SER A 77 -10.65 -9.30 9.65
N LEU A 78 -10.76 -8.86 10.90
CA LEU A 78 -10.85 -7.45 11.24
C LEU A 78 -9.46 -6.79 11.19
N ILE A 79 -8.44 -7.47 11.73
CA ILE A 79 -7.07 -6.96 11.82
C ILE A 79 -6.29 -7.17 10.51
N ASN A 80 -6.42 -8.36 9.90
CA ASN A 80 -5.80 -8.74 8.64
C ASN A 80 -6.88 -9.13 7.59
N PRO A 81 -7.65 -8.16 7.07
CA PRO A 81 -8.71 -8.44 6.09
C PRO A 81 -8.20 -9.04 4.77
N LEU A 82 -6.90 -8.87 4.47
CA LEU A 82 -6.27 -9.41 3.27
C LEU A 82 -5.86 -10.88 3.41
N GLY A 83 -5.83 -11.42 4.64
CA GLY A 83 -5.37 -12.77 4.90
C GLY A 83 -3.97 -13.01 4.34
N THR A 84 -3.86 -13.96 3.41
CA THR A 84 -2.62 -14.35 2.73
C THR A 84 -2.21 -13.41 1.60
N LYS A 85 -3.04 -12.45 1.18
CA LYS A 85 -2.72 -11.60 0.03
C LYS A 85 -1.65 -10.56 0.35
N ALA A 86 -0.81 -10.24 -0.65
CA ALA A 86 0.20 -9.19 -0.56
C ALA A 86 -0.40 -7.79 -0.33
N SER A 87 0.25 -7.02 0.55
CA SER A 87 -0.13 -5.68 0.95
C SER A 87 0.99 -4.66 0.70
N VAL A 88 0.64 -3.36 0.71
CA VAL A 88 1.63 -2.26 0.62
C VAL A 88 2.70 -2.38 1.72
N MET A 89 2.32 -2.82 2.92
CA MET A 89 3.27 -3.07 4.01
C MET A 89 4.32 -4.14 3.64
N ASP A 90 3.89 -5.23 3.00
CA ASP A 90 4.80 -6.32 2.59
C ASP A 90 5.84 -5.83 1.57
N ALA A 91 5.43 -5.01 0.60
CA ALA A 91 6.34 -4.41 -0.38
C ALA A 91 7.37 -3.50 0.26
N ILE A 92 6.95 -2.65 1.21
CA ILE A 92 7.84 -1.70 1.90
C ILE A 92 8.85 -2.45 2.77
N ILE A 93 8.41 -3.43 3.57
CA ILE A 93 9.30 -4.25 4.40
C ILE A 93 10.32 -4.99 3.52
N LYS A 94 9.86 -5.59 2.42
CA LYS A 94 10.75 -6.28 1.47
C LYS A 94 11.76 -5.32 0.82
N ALA A 95 11.33 -4.12 0.44
CA ALA A 95 12.21 -3.09 -0.10
C ALA A 95 13.27 -2.64 0.91
N ALA A 96 12.88 -2.39 2.15
CA ALA A 96 13.78 -2.02 3.24
C ALA A 96 14.83 -3.11 3.51
N ASN A 97 14.40 -4.37 3.54
CA ASN A 97 15.29 -5.53 3.73
C ASN A 97 16.29 -5.68 2.57
N ILE A 98 15.88 -5.48 1.31
CA ILE A 98 16.79 -5.45 0.16
C ILE A 98 17.86 -4.35 0.32
N LYS A 99 17.47 -3.21 0.90
CA LYS A 99 18.37 -2.09 1.24
C LYS A 99 19.13 -2.29 2.56
N SER A 100 19.04 -3.48 3.15
CA SER A 100 19.68 -3.83 4.43
C SER A 100 19.30 -2.88 5.57
N LYS A 101 18.04 -2.42 5.58
CA LYS A 101 17.49 -1.55 6.62
C LYS A 101 16.71 -2.38 7.63
N ALA A 102 16.94 -2.11 8.92
CA ALA A 102 16.14 -2.70 9.98
C ALA A 102 14.75 -2.06 9.99
N VAL A 103 13.71 -2.86 10.19
CA VAL A 103 12.32 -2.37 10.25
C VAL A 103 11.71 -2.74 11.58
N THR A 104 11.07 -1.78 12.23
CA THR A 104 10.22 -2.03 13.40
C THR A 104 8.77 -1.80 13.03
N THR A 105 7.92 -2.75 13.38
CA THR A 105 6.50 -2.76 13.06
C THR A 105 5.66 -2.81 14.33
N GLY A 106 4.39 -2.47 14.19
CA GLY A 106 3.40 -2.61 15.26
C GLY A 106 2.01 -2.90 14.69
N VAL A 107 1.09 -3.26 15.58
CA VAL A 107 -0.33 -3.47 15.25
C VAL A 107 -1.16 -2.61 16.17
N ASP A 108 -2.00 -1.76 15.58
CA ASP A 108 -3.03 -1.05 16.32
C ASP A 108 -4.31 -1.89 16.33
N LEU A 109 -4.66 -2.40 17.50
CA LEU A 109 -5.80 -3.28 17.72
C LEU A 109 -7.11 -2.52 17.96
N ALA A 110 -7.02 -1.25 18.35
CA ALA A 110 -8.17 -0.44 18.74
C ALA A 110 -7.90 1.04 18.42
N PRO A 111 -7.74 1.39 17.12
CA PRO A 111 -7.49 2.76 16.72
C PRO A 111 -8.66 3.65 17.15
N THR A 112 -8.34 4.89 17.55
CA THR A 112 -9.37 5.90 17.81
C THR A 112 -10.18 6.21 16.55
N TYR A 113 -9.53 6.15 15.38
CA TYR A 113 -10.15 6.40 14.07
C TYR A 113 -9.73 5.34 13.05
N GLY A 114 -10.69 4.85 12.27
CA GLY A 114 -10.45 3.82 11.25
C GLY A 114 -10.55 2.40 11.79
N GLU A 115 -10.09 1.44 10.98
CA GLU A 115 -10.12 0.01 11.29
C GLU A 115 -8.74 -0.46 11.77
N PRO A 116 -8.66 -1.47 12.67
CA PRO A 116 -7.40 -2.05 13.12
C PRO A 116 -6.45 -2.47 11.98
N GLY A 117 -5.15 -2.43 12.22
CA GLY A 117 -4.17 -2.82 11.22
C GLY A 117 -2.73 -2.64 11.68
N ALA A 118 -1.78 -3.04 10.82
CA ALA A 118 -0.37 -2.94 11.11
C ALA A 118 0.28 -1.71 10.47
N TYR A 119 1.31 -1.21 11.13
CA TYR A 119 2.07 -0.02 10.75
C TYR A 119 3.58 -0.27 10.89
N ILE A 120 4.37 0.59 10.26
CA ILE A 120 5.83 0.65 10.39
C ILE A 120 6.14 1.87 11.25
N SER A 121 6.82 1.67 12.39
CA SER A 121 7.22 2.78 13.27
C SER A 121 8.62 3.27 12.96
N VAL A 122 9.54 2.36 12.64
CA VAL A 122 10.96 2.69 12.42
C VAL A 122 11.47 1.99 11.17
N ILE A 123 12.24 2.72 10.36
CA ILE A 123 13.17 2.12 9.40
C ILE A 123 14.56 2.70 9.66
N ASP A 124 15.49 1.84 10.08
CA ASP A 124 16.87 2.19 10.44
C ASP A 124 16.93 3.28 11.53
N ASP A 125 17.47 4.46 11.22
CA ASP A 125 17.60 5.61 12.11
C ASP A 125 16.39 6.57 12.09
N LYS A 126 15.36 6.26 11.30
CA LYS A 126 14.17 7.10 11.11
C LYS A 126 12.97 6.55 11.88
N ASP A 127 12.77 7.12 13.06
CA ASP A 127 11.69 6.79 14.01
C ASP A 127 10.44 7.67 13.79
N THR A 128 9.28 7.15 14.19
CA THR A 128 8.01 7.89 14.22
C THR A 128 7.80 8.43 15.64
N ASN A 129 7.57 9.72 15.75
CA ASN A 129 7.25 10.35 17.02
C ASN A 129 6.00 11.21 16.88
N ASN A 130 5.29 11.38 18.00
CA ASN A 130 4.11 12.22 18.06
C ASN A 130 4.04 12.92 19.42
N SER A 131 3.91 14.24 19.40
CA SER A 131 3.57 15.06 20.55
C SER A 131 2.15 15.57 20.38
N TYR A 132 1.24 15.07 21.21
CA TYR A 132 -0.14 15.51 21.26
C TYR A 132 -0.34 16.59 22.33
N SER A 133 -1.06 17.64 21.99
CA SER A 133 -1.46 18.70 22.93
C SER A 133 -2.88 19.16 22.65
N GLU A 134 -3.55 19.64 23.69
CA GLU A 134 -4.89 20.22 23.62
C GLU A 134 -4.81 21.66 24.11
N TYR A 135 -5.43 22.59 23.39
CA TYR A 135 -5.50 23.99 23.81
C TYR A 135 -6.85 24.61 23.46
N GLN A 136 -7.23 25.64 24.20
CA GLN A 136 -8.41 26.44 23.92
C GLN A 136 -7.96 27.75 23.25
N ASP A 137 -8.60 28.12 22.15
CA ASP A 137 -8.34 29.41 21.51
C ASP A 137 -9.05 30.57 22.24
N ALA A 138 -8.82 31.80 21.77
CA ALA A 138 -9.39 33.01 22.36
C ALA A 138 -10.92 33.08 22.31
N ASN A 139 -11.58 32.30 21.45
CA ASN A 139 -13.03 32.24 21.31
C ASN A 139 -13.66 31.13 22.18
N GLY A 140 -12.84 30.36 22.89
CA GLY A 140 -13.29 29.23 23.68
C GLY A 140 -13.39 27.91 22.91
N GLN A 141 -12.97 27.86 21.63
CA GLN A 141 -12.95 26.62 20.86
C GLN A 141 -11.75 25.76 21.29
N TRP A 142 -11.98 24.47 21.51
CA TRP A 142 -10.91 23.53 21.82
C TRP A 142 -10.31 22.96 20.54
N TRP A 143 -8.99 22.80 20.57
CA TRP A 143 -8.18 22.29 19.48
C TRP A 143 -7.29 21.16 19.98
N GLY A 144 -7.26 20.06 19.23
CA GLY A 144 -6.19 19.08 19.29
C GLY A 144 -5.07 19.49 18.35
N ARG A 145 -3.82 19.28 18.76
CA ARG A 145 -2.63 19.46 17.91
C ARG A 145 -1.70 18.28 18.05
N SER A 146 -1.27 17.76 16.91
CA SER A 146 -0.26 16.71 16.82
C SER A 146 0.93 17.25 16.04
N VAL A 147 2.11 17.17 16.65
CA VAL A 147 3.38 17.57 16.03
C VAL A 147 4.35 16.41 16.15
N GLY A 148 5.04 16.08 15.08
CA GLY A 148 6.06 15.05 15.12
C GLY A 148 6.61 14.73 13.74
N GLU A 149 7.18 13.54 13.63
CA GLU A 149 7.69 12.98 12.39
C GLU A 149 7.13 11.59 12.22
N GLY A 150 6.87 11.19 10.99
CA GLY A 150 6.33 9.86 10.73
C GLY A 150 6.39 9.46 9.28
N TRP A 151 6.09 8.19 9.06
CA TRP A 151 6.05 7.60 7.75
C TRP A 151 4.68 7.71 7.09
N SER A 152 4.64 8.23 5.87
CA SER A 152 3.44 8.30 5.03
C SER A 152 3.68 7.55 3.72
N ALA A 153 2.69 6.74 3.30
CA ALA A 153 2.74 6.08 2.00
C ALA A 153 1.89 6.84 0.98
N TYR A 154 2.42 6.98 -0.23
CA TYR A 154 1.73 7.47 -1.39
C TYR A 154 1.76 6.37 -2.46
N ILE A 155 0.59 5.96 -2.91
CA ILE A 155 0.44 4.88 -3.89
C ILE A 155 0.00 5.49 -5.21
N THR A 156 0.73 5.16 -6.27
CA THR A 156 0.36 5.39 -7.66
C THR A 156 -0.02 4.04 -8.25
N PRO A 157 -1.33 3.75 -8.43
CA PRO A 157 -1.76 2.55 -9.13
C PRO A 157 -1.19 2.52 -10.55
N ALA A 158 -1.03 1.32 -11.13
CA ALA A 158 -0.53 1.18 -12.51
C ALA A 158 -1.32 2.06 -13.50
N GLY A 159 -0.66 3.10 -14.07
CA GLY A 159 -1.27 4.05 -14.99
C GLY A 159 -2.22 5.08 -14.35
N GLY A 160 -2.26 5.15 -13.02
CA GLY A 160 -3.04 6.08 -12.22
C GLY A 160 -2.25 7.32 -11.77
N ALA A 161 -2.86 8.08 -10.86
CA ALA A 161 -2.23 9.21 -10.18
C ALA A 161 -1.84 8.82 -8.75
N GLU A 162 -0.80 9.46 -8.23
CA GLU A 162 -0.37 9.29 -6.85
C GLU A 162 -1.44 9.79 -5.87
N ALA A 163 -1.73 9.00 -4.82
CA ALA A 163 -2.61 9.37 -3.73
C ALA A 163 -2.05 8.88 -2.39
N PRO A 164 -2.23 9.63 -1.29
CA PRO A 164 -1.81 9.18 0.04
C PRO A 164 -2.67 7.98 0.51
N ALA A 165 -2.07 7.11 1.32
CA ALA A 165 -2.76 6.04 2.01
C ALA A 165 -3.64 6.62 3.15
N TYR A 166 -4.91 6.23 3.19
CA TYR A 166 -5.87 6.66 4.21
C TYR A 166 -6.21 5.56 5.24
N VAL A 167 -5.56 4.39 5.13
CA VAL A 167 -5.74 3.25 6.04
C VAL A 167 -4.39 2.59 6.30
N TYR A 168 -4.31 1.74 7.32
CA TYR A 168 -3.11 0.94 7.60
C TYR A 168 -2.63 0.18 6.35
N LEU A 169 -1.31 0.21 6.12
CA LEU A 169 -0.67 -0.32 4.91
C LEU A 169 -0.87 -1.83 4.74
N SER A 170 -1.07 -2.55 5.84
CA SER A 170 -1.41 -3.98 5.86
C SER A 170 -2.79 -4.29 5.27
N ARG A 171 -3.64 -3.27 5.05
CA ARG A 171 -5.00 -3.40 4.52
C ARG A 171 -5.10 -3.05 3.04
N ILE A 172 -4.05 -2.50 2.44
CA ILE A 172 -4.03 -2.07 1.04
C ILE A 172 -3.43 -3.19 0.20
N GLN A 173 -4.25 -3.87 -0.59
CA GLN A 173 -3.80 -4.96 -1.46
C GLN A 173 -2.95 -4.40 -2.60
N LEU A 174 -1.80 -5.03 -2.88
CA LEU A 174 -0.95 -4.67 -4.02
C LEU A 174 -1.57 -5.11 -5.36
N GLN A 175 -1.29 -4.32 -6.40
CA GLN A 175 -1.51 -4.68 -7.78
C GLN A 175 -0.21 -4.56 -8.58
N THR A 176 -0.06 -5.40 -9.60
CA THR A 176 1.14 -5.38 -10.45
C THR A 176 1.23 -4.04 -11.18
N GLY A 177 2.39 -3.41 -11.10
CA GLY A 177 2.68 -2.10 -11.69
C GLY A 177 2.45 -0.92 -10.73
N ASP A 178 1.98 -1.15 -9.51
CA ASP A 178 1.88 -0.10 -8.50
C ASP A 178 3.26 0.49 -8.19
N THR A 179 3.29 1.80 -7.96
CA THR A 179 4.46 2.52 -7.46
C THR A 179 4.13 3.11 -6.09
N ILE A 180 4.99 2.85 -5.11
CA ILE A 180 4.83 3.25 -3.71
C ILE A 180 5.97 4.21 -3.38
N ARG A 181 5.65 5.42 -2.97
CA ARG A 181 6.58 6.33 -2.31
C ARG A 181 6.30 6.29 -0.80
N PHE A 182 7.31 5.91 -0.02
CA PHE A 182 7.22 5.85 1.43
C PHE A 182 8.13 6.92 2.04
N ASP A 183 7.50 7.95 2.59
CA ASP A 183 8.10 9.23 2.92
C ASP A 183 8.16 9.41 4.43
N HIS A 184 9.33 9.71 4.97
CA HIS A 184 9.49 10.14 6.35
C HIS A 184 9.51 11.66 6.36
N ALA A 185 8.56 12.28 7.04
CA ALA A 185 8.42 13.73 7.04
C ALA A 185 7.90 14.25 8.37
N SER A 186 8.22 15.52 8.64
CA SER A 186 7.63 16.27 9.74
C SER A 186 6.16 16.61 9.45
N TYR A 187 5.34 16.60 10.50
CA TYR A 187 3.95 17.04 10.44
C TYR A 187 3.57 17.95 11.62
N ASP A 188 2.63 18.84 11.37
CA ASP A 188 1.96 19.68 12.37
C ASP A 188 0.52 19.88 11.92
N TYR A 189 -0.42 19.22 12.58
CA TYR A 189 -1.83 19.31 12.25
C TYR A 189 -2.68 19.62 13.47
N THR A 190 -3.70 20.44 13.25
CA THR A 190 -4.67 20.88 14.25
C THR A 190 -6.08 20.56 13.81
N TRP A 191 -6.93 20.13 14.74
CA TRP A 191 -8.35 19.86 14.49
C TRP A 191 -9.22 20.32 15.66
N GLU A 192 -10.47 20.65 15.37
CA GLU A 192 -11.45 21.00 16.40
C GLU A 192 -11.80 19.77 17.25
N ILE A 193 -11.89 19.95 18.56
CA ILE A 193 -12.34 18.92 19.51
C ILE A 193 -13.43 19.52 20.41
N ASP A 194 -14.27 18.65 20.99
CA ASP A 194 -15.42 19.07 21.82
C ASP A 194 -15.02 19.50 23.25
N GLY A 195 -13.77 19.29 23.63
CA GLY A 195 -13.23 19.54 24.96
C GLY A 195 -11.97 18.69 25.22
N PRO A 196 -11.31 18.83 26.37
CA PRO A 196 -10.10 18.06 26.66
C PRO A 196 -10.43 16.57 26.76
N SER A 197 -9.74 15.75 25.96
CA SER A 197 -9.82 14.28 26.03
C SER A 197 -8.89 13.71 27.09
N THR A 198 -7.87 14.48 27.47
CA THR A 198 -6.98 14.17 28.60
C THR A 198 -7.61 14.71 29.90
N LYS A 199 -8.12 13.80 30.74
CA LYS A 199 -8.54 14.11 32.12
C LYS A 199 -7.44 13.79 33.11
#